data_AF-A0A150R9Y5-F1
#
_entry.id   AF-A0A150R9Y5-F1
#
_cell.length_a   1.000
_cell.length_b   1.000
_cell.length_c   1.000
_cell.angle_alpha   90.00
_cell.angle_beta   90.00
_cell.angle_gamma   90.00
#
_symmetry.space_group_name_H-M   'P 1'
#
loop_
_entity.id
_entity.type
_entity.pdbx_description
1 polymer ?
#
loop_
_entity_poly.entity_id
_entity_poly.type
_entity_poly.pdbx_seq_one_letter_code
_entity_poly.pdbx_strand_id
1 'polypeptide(L)'
;MSHQARFSDHPFFTRLDADPPLDHIAPFPLCLTFFVMTFQEILRTCDERVTDPEFKRMVHCHRLEDAGHDRWFLGDLAALGVEVPTAAQLFGRPHHAARQASFALMAEAFNARHDASQLTLLLTLESAGHVFFERFARYLERIGEQRPLRYFSQTHLDVEKAHDVFEDCTDARIESMVLAPEVEAEALQLVDRCYRELQGMFDRFEALIEESARRRAPASSRRGSVREAGVHSVRAPALQPFARRASRDEGAGPR
;
A
#
# COMPACT_ATOMS: atom_id res chain seq x y z
N MET A 1 -20.62 8.00 8.18
CA MET A 1 -19.64 6.90 8.00
C MET A 1 -18.27 7.54 7.93
N SER A 2 -17.30 7.08 8.73
CA SER A 2 -15.95 7.65 8.72
C SER A 2 -15.22 7.32 7.42
N HIS A 3 -14.17 8.07 7.10
CA HIS A 3 -13.32 7.81 5.94
C HIS A 3 -12.68 6.43 5.99
N GLN A 4 -12.18 6.04 7.16
CA GLN A 4 -11.62 4.71 7.43
C GLN A 4 -12.64 3.59 7.18
N ALA A 5 -13.88 3.74 7.66
CA ALA A 5 -14.93 2.74 7.43
C ALA A 5 -15.25 2.58 5.93
N ARG A 6 -15.40 3.69 5.20
CA ARG A 6 -15.62 3.65 3.75
C ARG A 6 -14.45 3.00 3.02
N PHE A 7 -13.21 3.26 3.44
CA PHE A 7 -12.04 2.63 2.86
C PHE A 7 -11.99 1.12 3.16
N SER A 8 -12.37 0.70 4.37
CA SER A 8 -12.50 -0.72 4.73
C SER A 8 -13.54 -1.46 3.88
N ASP A 9 -14.57 -0.78 3.41
CA ASP A 9 -15.61 -1.35 2.52
C ASP A 9 -15.19 -1.38 1.04
N HIS A 10 -13.95 -1.00 0.71
CA HIS A 10 -13.47 -0.95 -0.68
C HIS A 10 -13.52 -2.35 -1.35
N PRO A 11 -13.87 -2.45 -2.66
CA PRO A 11 -13.98 -3.72 -3.38
C PRO A 11 -12.74 -4.62 -3.31
N PHE A 12 -11.55 -4.02 -3.22
CA PHE A 12 -10.30 -4.73 -2.96
C PHE A 12 -10.36 -5.60 -1.70
N PHE A 13 -10.84 -5.07 -0.58
CA PHE A 13 -10.93 -5.82 0.67
C PHE A 13 -12.06 -6.86 0.63
N THR A 14 -13.14 -6.58 -0.09
CA THR A 14 -14.19 -7.57 -0.38
C THR A 14 -13.64 -8.74 -1.19
N ARG A 15 -12.75 -8.48 -2.15
CA ARG A 15 -12.07 -9.54 -2.92
C ARG A 15 -11.22 -10.43 -2.01
N LEU A 16 -10.51 -9.86 -1.04
CA LEU A 16 -9.70 -10.65 -0.09
C LEU A 16 -10.56 -11.57 0.78
N ASP A 17 -11.80 -11.18 1.11
CA ASP A 17 -12.73 -12.02 1.88
C ASP A 17 -13.20 -13.27 1.13
N ALA A 18 -13.04 -13.29 -0.20
CA ALA A 18 -13.30 -14.47 -1.01
C ALA A 18 -12.12 -15.45 -1.07
N ASP A 19 -11.06 -15.19 -0.30
CA ASP A 19 -9.84 -15.99 -0.18
C ASP A 19 -9.25 -16.44 -1.54
N PRO A 20 -9.08 -15.53 -2.51
CA PRO A 20 -8.48 -15.89 -3.79
C PRO A 20 -7.04 -16.38 -3.57
N PRO A 21 -6.54 -17.32 -4.41
CA PRO A 21 -5.11 -17.63 -4.41
C PRO A 21 -4.26 -16.37 -4.59
N LEU A 22 -3.12 -16.27 -3.89
CA LEU A 22 -2.27 -15.07 -3.94
C LEU A 22 -1.85 -14.69 -5.37
N ASP A 23 -1.57 -15.69 -6.22
CA ASP A 23 -1.26 -15.50 -7.65
C ASP A 23 -2.35 -14.71 -8.40
N HIS A 24 -3.60 -14.73 -7.94
CA HIS A 24 -4.71 -14.02 -8.58
C HIS A 24 -4.62 -12.52 -8.35
N ILE A 25 -4.10 -12.09 -7.19
CA ILE A 25 -3.91 -10.68 -6.83
C ILE A 25 -2.48 -10.17 -7.04
N ALA A 26 -1.59 -10.99 -7.62
CA ALA A 26 -0.16 -10.68 -7.83
C ALA A 26 0.18 -9.33 -8.51
N PRO A 27 -0.67 -8.69 -9.35
CA PRO A 27 -0.38 -7.34 -9.83
C PRO A 27 -0.29 -6.30 -8.71
N PHE A 28 -0.98 -6.51 -7.59
CA PHE A 28 -1.09 -5.53 -6.50
C PHE A 28 0.25 -5.22 -5.83
N PRO A 29 1.03 -6.20 -5.30
CA PRO A 29 2.28 -5.89 -4.62
C PRO A 29 3.27 -5.14 -5.53
N LEU A 30 3.35 -5.52 -6.81
CA LEU A 30 4.17 -4.80 -7.79
C LEU A 30 3.75 -3.33 -7.91
N CYS A 31 2.46 -3.07 -8.13
CA CYS A 31 1.97 -1.72 -8.32
C CYS A 31 2.08 -0.85 -7.07
N LEU A 32 2.03 -1.45 -5.87
CA LEU A 32 2.18 -0.76 -4.60
C LEU A 32 3.61 -0.24 -4.37
N THR A 33 4.63 -0.81 -5.04
CA THR A 33 6.05 -0.47 -4.82
C THR A 33 6.32 1.03 -4.80
N PHE A 34 5.80 1.79 -5.77
CA PHE A 34 6.06 3.23 -5.83
C PHE A 34 5.57 3.97 -4.58
N PHE A 35 4.38 3.57 -4.09
CA PHE A 35 3.78 4.15 -2.90
C PHE A 35 4.61 3.84 -1.66
N VAL A 36 4.96 2.57 -1.42
CA VAL A 36 5.77 2.19 -0.23
C VAL A 36 7.10 2.93 -0.20
N MET A 37 7.79 3.01 -1.35
CA MET A 37 9.07 3.72 -1.41
C MET A 37 8.91 5.23 -1.19
N THR A 38 7.81 5.83 -1.65
CA THR A 38 7.54 7.27 -1.46
C THR A 38 7.06 7.58 -0.05
N PHE A 39 6.41 6.64 0.63
CA PHE A 39 5.88 6.83 1.98
C PHE A 39 6.97 7.22 2.99
N GLN A 40 8.15 6.59 2.90
CA GLN A 40 9.32 6.97 3.71
C GLN A 40 9.73 8.44 3.50
N GLU A 41 9.62 8.93 2.26
CA GLU A 41 9.94 10.31 1.93
C GLU A 41 8.85 11.28 2.43
N ILE A 42 7.59 10.86 2.48
CA ILE A 42 6.49 11.66 3.06
C ILE A 42 6.78 11.85 4.56
N LEU A 43 7.03 10.77 5.29
CA LEU A 43 7.37 10.81 6.72
C LEU A 43 8.58 11.72 6.99
N ARG A 44 9.65 11.55 6.22
CA ARG A 44 10.85 12.39 6.30
C ARG A 44 10.53 13.87 6.05
N THR A 45 9.73 14.17 5.03
CA THR A 45 9.37 15.54 4.65
C THR A 45 8.50 16.20 5.71
N CYS A 46 7.51 15.50 6.25
CA CYS A 46 6.69 16.00 7.36
C CYS A 46 7.56 16.34 8.57
N ASP A 47 8.43 15.40 8.97
CA ASP A 47 9.38 15.59 10.09
C ASP A 47 10.25 16.83 9.85
N GLU A 48 10.92 16.95 8.71
CA GLU A 48 11.79 18.10 8.40
C GLU A 48 11.08 19.46 8.36
N ARG A 49 9.78 19.48 8.07
CA ARG A 49 9.00 20.72 7.89
C ARG A 49 8.32 21.23 9.16
N VAL A 50 8.01 20.35 10.10
CA VAL A 50 7.41 20.75 11.39
C VAL A 50 8.42 21.55 12.21
N THR A 51 7.97 22.66 12.78
CA THR A 51 8.82 23.60 13.52
C THR A 51 8.45 23.71 15.00
N ASP A 52 7.17 23.56 15.32
CA ASP A 52 6.66 23.57 16.67
C ASP A 52 7.20 22.34 17.44
N PRO A 53 7.84 22.53 18.62
CA PRO A 53 8.47 21.44 19.35
C PRO A 53 7.52 20.32 19.78
N GLU A 54 6.25 20.61 19.95
CA GLU A 54 5.25 19.61 20.34
C GLU A 54 4.86 18.74 19.17
N PHE A 55 4.46 19.34 18.05
CA PHE A 55 4.20 18.58 16.82
C PHE A 55 5.44 17.84 16.33
N LYS A 56 6.63 18.44 16.48
CA LYS A 56 7.90 17.85 16.04
C LYS A 56 8.17 16.52 16.72
N ARG A 57 7.88 16.40 18.02
CA ARG A 57 8.06 15.14 18.75
C ARG A 57 7.13 14.04 18.21
N MET A 58 5.87 14.37 17.97
CA MET A 58 4.87 13.40 17.50
C MET A 58 5.20 12.92 16.08
N VAL A 59 5.43 13.85 15.15
CA VAL A 59 5.79 13.53 13.76
C VAL A 59 7.11 12.77 13.67
N HIS A 60 8.09 13.11 14.52
CA HIS A 60 9.35 12.37 14.58
C HIS A 60 9.16 10.93 15.10
N CYS A 61 8.24 10.72 16.05
CA CYS A 61 7.90 9.39 16.56
C CYS A 61 7.39 8.48 15.43
N HIS A 62 6.34 8.90 14.72
CA HIS A 62 5.78 8.14 13.60
C HIS A 62 6.82 7.82 12.51
N ARG A 63 7.74 8.76 12.23
CA ARG A 63 8.83 8.50 11.29
C ARG A 63 9.76 7.38 11.76
N LEU A 64 10.10 7.34 13.05
CA LEU A 64 10.99 6.31 13.60
C LEU A 64 10.30 4.95 13.66
N GLU A 65 9.00 4.94 13.94
CA GLU A 65 8.17 3.74 14.02
C GLU A 65 8.06 3.03 12.67
N ASP A 66 7.86 3.77 11.58
CA ASP A 66 7.77 3.18 10.23
C ASP A 66 9.14 2.93 9.58
N ALA A 67 10.24 3.36 10.22
CA ALA A 67 11.57 3.31 9.63
C ALA A 67 11.99 1.87 9.27
N GLY A 68 12.23 1.63 7.97
CA GLY A 68 12.67 0.33 7.46
C GLY A 68 11.54 -0.59 6.98
N HIS A 69 10.28 -0.12 7.01
CA HIS A 69 9.15 -0.84 6.43
C HIS A 69 9.29 -1.02 4.91
N ASP A 70 9.93 -0.08 4.21
CA ASP A 70 10.32 -0.21 2.80
C ASP A 70 11.21 -1.44 2.56
N ARG A 71 12.16 -1.70 3.46
CA ARG A 71 13.05 -2.87 3.37
C ARG A 71 12.30 -4.16 3.64
N TRP A 72 11.32 -4.16 4.56
CA TRP A 72 10.45 -5.31 4.79
C TRP A 72 9.62 -5.60 3.55
N PHE A 73 9.05 -4.57 2.92
CA PHE A 73 8.28 -4.72 1.69
C PHE A 73 9.11 -5.32 0.55
N LEU A 74 10.34 -4.83 0.34
CA LEU A 74 11.25 -5.40 -0.66
C LEU A 74 11.64 -6.86 -0.33
N GLY A 75 11.81 -7.17 0.96
CA GLY A 75 12.00 -8.54 1.44
C GLY A 75 10.83 -9.45 1.12
N ASP A 76 9.60 -8.96 1.30
CA ASP A 76 8.38 -9.69 0.97
C ASP A 76 8.25 -9.92 -0.53
N LEU A 77 8.54 -8.93 -1.38
CA LEU A 77 8.57 -9.13 -2.84
C LEU A 77 9.54 -10.27 -3.21
N ALA A 78 10.75 -10.26 -2.63
CA ALA A 78 11.73 -11.32 -2.88
C ALA A 78 11.27 -12.70 -2.37
N ALA A 79 10.70 -12.78 -1.15
CA ALA A 79 10.17 -14.02 -0.59
C ALA A 79 9.01 -14.57 -1.43
N LEU A 80 8.21 -13.68 -2.01
CA LEU A 80 7.13 -14.03 -2.90
C LEU A 80 7.63 -14.46 -4.30
N GLY A 81 8.89 -14.23 -4.65
CA GLY A 81 9.44 -14.50 -5.98
C GLY A 81 9.08 -13.44 -7.01
N VAL A 82 8.89 -12.20 -6.56
CA VAL A 82 8.62 -11.02 -7.38
C VAL A 82 9.90 -10.22 -7.54
N GLU A 83 10.25 -9.91 -8.79
CA GLU A 83 11.36 -9.00 -9.07
C GLU A 83 10.96 -7.56 -8.77
N VAL A 84 11.86 -6.83 -8.10
CA VAL A 84 11.67 -5.40 -7.83
C VAL A 84 11.60 -4.65 -9.16
N PRO A 85 10.57 -3.83 -9.38
CA PRO A 85 10.45 -3.04 -10.61
C PRO A 85 11.67 -2.13 -10.84
N THR A 86 12.19 -2.14 -12.07
CA THR A 86 13.16 -1.14 -12.52
C THR A 86 12.56 0.26 -12.51
N ALA A 87 13.41 1.30 -12.53
CA ALA A 87 12.95 2.68 -12.65
C ALA A 87 12.03 2.88 -13.87
N ALA A 88 12.35 2.30 -15.03
CA ALA A 88 11.50 2.40 -16.22
C ALA A 88 10.11 1.77 -15.99
N GLN A 89 10.04 0.64 -15.26
CA GLN A 89 8.77 0.00 -14.93
C GLN A 89 7.95 0.83 -13.93
N LEU A 90 8.60 1.40 -12.90
CA LEU A 90 7.98 2.29 -11.91
C LEU A 90 7.34 3.53 -12.54
N PHE A 91 7.89 4.03 -13.65
CA PHE A 91 7.31 5.13 -14.42
C PHE A 91 6.33 4.69 -15.52
N GLY A 92 6.20 3.37 -15.73
CA GLY A 92 5.26 2.77 -16.67
C GLY A 92 3.79 2.89 -16.25
N ARG A 93 2.90 2.50 -17.17
CA ARG A 93 1.44 2.56 -17.03
C ARG A 93 0.88 1.76 -15.84
N PRO A 94 1.35 0.54 -15.51
CA PRO A 94 0.80 -0.22 -14.38
C PRO A 94 0.93 0.50 -13.04
N HIS A 95 2.05 1.22 -12.81
CA HIS A 95 2.34 1.94 -11.57
C HIS A 95 1.78 3.37 -11.54
N HIS A 96 1.09 3.80 -12.60
CA HIS A 96 0.67 5.20 -12.75
C HIS A 96 -0.20 5.69 -11.59
N ALA A 97 -1.20 4.90 -11.15
CA ALA A 97 -2.08 5.31 -10.07
C ALA A 97 -1.36 5.41 -8.72
N ALA A 98 -0.53 4.42 -8.38
CA ALA A 98 0.29 4.47 -7.17
C ALA A 98 1.23 5.68 -7.19
N ARG A 99 1.88 5.95 -8.33
CA ARG A 99 2.74 7.12 -8.51
C ARG A 99 1.98 8.44 -8.39
N GLN A 100 0.79 8.55 -9.00
CA GLN A 100 -0.03 9.75 -8.90
C GLN A 100 -0.48 10.01 -7.46
N ALA A 101 -1.02 8.99 -6.78
CA ALA A 101 -1.40 9.11 -5.38
C ALA A 101 -0.20 9.51 -4.52
N SER A 102 0.97 8.90 -4.74
CA SER A 102 2.21 9.23 -4.02
C SER A 102 2.63 10.69 -4.20
N PHE A 103 2.57 11.21 -5.43
CA PHE A 103 2.88 12.61 -5.69
C PHE A 103 1.85 13.57 -5.09
N ALA A 104 0.57 13.21 -5.12
CA ALA A 104 -0.48 14.01 -4.51
C ALA A 104 -0.29 14.09 -2.98
N LEU A 105 -0.06 12.95 -2.32
CA LEU A 105 0.20 12.90 -0.88
C LEU A 105 1.49 13.62 -0.49
N MET A 106 2.56 13.49 -1.28
CA MET A 106 3.78 14.28 -1.09
C MET A 106 3.52 15.78 -1.25
N ALA A 107 2.66 16.18 -2.19
CA ALA A 107 2.28 17.57 -2.34
C ALA A 107 1.52 18.09 -1.12
N GLU A 108 0.72 17.27 -0.44
CA GLU A 108 0.12 17.64 0.86
C GLU A 108 1.20 17.95 1.91
N ALA A 109 2.24 17.12 2.02
CA ALA A 109 3.36 17.38 2.93
C ALA A 109 4.08 18.70 2.61
N PHE A 110 4.28 19.02 1.33
CA PHE A 110 4.92 20.28 0.93
C PHE A 110 4.02 21.51 1.10
N ASN A 111 2.71 21.37 0.87
CA ASN A 111 1.76 22.48 0.85
C ASN A 111 1.08 22.73 2.19
N ALA A 112 1.21 21.82 3.16
CA ALA A 112 0.75 21.99 4.53
C ALA A 112 1.19 23.35 5.09
N ARG A 113 0.23 24.14 5.56
CA ARG A 113 0.46 25.50 6.07
C ARG A 113 0.69 25.53 7.57
N HIS A 114 0.25 24.48 8.26
CA HIS A 114 0.30 24.34 9.70
C HIS A 114 0.96 23.02 10.09
N ASP A 115 1.69 23.00 11.20
CA ASP A 115 2.33 21.79 11.71
C ASP A 115 1.31 20.70 12.07
N ALA A 116 0.10 21.11 12.50
CA ALA A 116 -1.04 20.21 12.67
C ALA A 116 -1.42 19.47 11.38
N SER A 117 -1.30 20.12 10.21
CA SER A 117 -1.59 19.48 8.92
C SER A 117 -0.55 18.41 8.56
N GLN A 118 0.71 18.57 8.99
CA GLN A 118 1.74 17.55 8.81
C GLN A 118 1.41 16.29 9.63
N LEU A 119 1.07 16.47 10.91
CA LEU A 119 0.66 15.36 11.77
C LEU A 119 -0.63 14.72 11.25
N THR A 120 -1.62 15.53 10.82
CA THR A 120 -2.88 15.04 10.24
C THR A 120 -2.63 14.14 9.03
N LEU A 121 -1.68 14.50 8.15
CA LEU A 121 -1.30 13.66 7.01
C LEU A 121 -0.81 12.28 7.46
N LEU A 122 0.08 12.23 8.47
CA LEU A 122 0.62 10.97 8.95
C LEU A 122 -0.45 10.09 9.58
N LEU A 123 -1.24 10.65 10.51
CA LEU A 123 -2.36 9.96 11.17
C LEU A 123 -3.39 9.45 10.16
N THR A 124 -3.63 10.22 9.08
CA THR A 124 -4.55 9.79 8.02
C THR A 124 -4.03 8.58 7.26
N LEU A 125 -2.72 8.58 6.93
CA LEU A 125 -2.09 7.49 6.20
C LEU A 125 -1.98 6.23 7.07
N GLU A 126 -1.65 6.38 8.35
CA GLU A 126 -1.65 5.33 9.35
C GLU A 126 -3.05 4.71 9.54
N SER A 127 -4.09 5.54 9.67
CA SER A 127 -5.47 5.07 9.76
C SER A 127 -5.88 4.19 8.58
N ALA A 128 -5.42 4.52 7.36
CA ALA A 128 -5.61 3.69 6.18
C ALA A 128 -4.70 2.45 6.15
N GLY A 129 -3.47 2.59 6.67
CA GLY A 129 -2.50 1.52 6.87
C GLY A 129 -3.06 0.40 7.75
N HIS A 130 -3.61 0.72 8.92
CA HIS A 130 -4.23 -0.27 9.81
C HIS A 130 -5.31 -1.09 9.11
N VAL A 131 -6.21 -0.44 8.36
CA VAL A 131 -7.22 -1.14 7.56
C VAL A 131 -6.54 -2.09 6.57
N PHE A 132 -5.54 -1.61 5.84
CA PHE A 132 -4.85 -2.42 4.86
C PHE A 132 -4.15 -3.64 5.49
N PHE A 133 -3.31 -3.43 6.50
CA PHE A 133 -2.51 -4.49 7.12
C PHE A 133 -3.39 -5.48 7.87
N GLU A 134 -4.40 -5.04 8.62
CA GLU A 134 -5.34 -5.92 9.33
C GLU A 134 -6.06 -6.86 8.36
N ARG A 135 -6.57 -6.29 7.26
CA ARG A 135 -7.32 -7.06 6.25
C ARG A 135 -6.41 -8.00 5.48
N PHE A 136 -5.20 -7.57 5.14
CA PHE A 136 -4.26 -8.38 4.35
C PHE A 136 -3.61 -9.49 5.16
N ALA A 137 -3.19 -9.23 6.40
CA ALA A 137 -2.61 -10.24 7.29
C ALA A 137 -3.61 -11.38 7.57
N ARG A 138 -4.87 -11.03 7.88
CA ARG A 138 -5.95 -12.03 8.05
C ARG A 138 -6.18 -12.84 6.78
N TYR A 139 -6.15 -12.19 5.62
CA TYR A 139 -6.28 -12.90 4.35
C TYR A 139 -5.14 -13.91 4.15
N LEU A 140 -3.88 -13.52 4.39
CA LEU A 140 -2.73 -14.41 4.29
C LEU A 140 -2.84 -15.62 5.23
N GLU A 141 -3.31 -15.40 6.45
CA GLU A 141 -3.59 -16.48 7.41
C GLU A 141 -4.65 -17.45 6.87
N ARG A 142 -5.77 -16.93 6.36
CA ARG A 142 -6.87 -17.77 5.83
C ARG A 142 -6.47 -18.60 4.62
N ILE A 143 -5.66 -18.06 3.71
CA ILE A 143 -5.15 -18.83 2.56
C ILE A 143 -3.96 -19.74 2.91
N GLY A 144 -3.49 -19.72 4.16
CA GLY A 144 -2.41 -20.56 4.65
C GLY A 144 -1.04 -20.20 4.08
N GLU A 145 -0.77 -18.93 3.78
CA GLU A 145 0.55 -18.49 3.31
C GLU A 145 1.63 -18.76 4.37
N GLN A 146 2.70 -19.49 4.00
CA GLN A 146 3.76 -19.91 4.92
C GLN A 146 5.11 -19.22 4.65
N ARG A 147 5.21 -18.43 3.57
CA ARG A 147 6.44 -17.67 3.31
C ARG A 147 6.71 -16.69 4.47
N PRO A 148 7.99 -16.45 4.82
CA PRO A 148 8.36 -15.59 5.94
C PRO A 148 8.22 -14.11 5.55
N LEU A 149 6.97 -13.65 5.43
CA LEU A 149 6.64 -12.26 5.12
C LEU A 149 6.71 -11.42 6.40
N ARG A 150 7.15 -10.16 6.27
CA ARG A 150 7.23 -9.20 7.37
C ARG A 150 6.30 -8.02 7.16
N TYR A 151 6.28 -7.46 5.95
CA TYR A 151 5.51 -6.26 5.65
C TYR A 151 4.01 -6.54 5.53
N PHE A 152 3.64 -7.65 4.88
CA PHE A 152 2.24 -8.02 4.69
C PHE A 152 1.65 -8.87 5.83
N SER A 153 2.49 -9.35 6.75
CA SER A 153 2.09 -10.36 7.75
C SER A 153 1.69 -9.77 9.08
N GLN A 154 1.23 -10.64 9.98
CA GLN A 154 0.94 -10.31 11.38
C GLN A 154 2.14 -9.68 12.09
N THR A 155 3.37 -9.96 11.66
CA THR A 155 4.59 -9.31 12.19
C THR A 155 4.51 -7.79 12.10
N HIS A 156 3.97 -7.25 11.01
CA HIS A 156 3.78 -5.80 10.85
C HIS A 156 2.83 -5.27 11.93
N LEU A 157 1.65 -5.89 12.03
CA LEU A 157 0.61 -5.50 12.99
C LEU A 157 1.06 -5.63 14.45
N ASP A 158 1.88 -6.62 14.77
CA ASP A 158 2.39 -6.81 16.13
C ASP A 158 3.40 -5.72 16.51
N VAL A 159 4.15 -5.19 15.53
CA VAL A 159 5.04 -4.04 15.72
C VAL A 159 4.24 -2.73 15.80
N GLU A 160 3.26 -2.53 14.92
CA GLU A 160 2.34 -1.37 15.01
C GLU A 160 1.61 -1.34 16.36
N LYS A 161 1.00 -2.44 16.80
CA LYS A 161 0.35 -2.50 18.12
C LYS A 161 1.31 -2.28 19.28
N ALA A 162 2.57 -2.67 19.12
CA ALA A 162 3.59 -2.36 20.13
C ALA A 162 3.85 -0.85 20.17
N HIS A 163 3.84 -0.15 19.03
CA HIS A 163 3.91 1.30 18.95
C HIS A 163 2.66 1.97 19.58
N ASP A 164 1.44 1.52 19.26
CA ASP A 164 0.18 2.02 19.85
C ASP A 164 0.24 1.99 21.40
N VAL A 165 0.82 0.94 21.99
CA VAL A 165 0.97 0.80 23.45
C VAL A 165 1.97 1.81 24.04
N PHE A 166 2.93 2.32 23.26
CA PHE A 166 3.80 3.43 23.67
C PHE A 166 3.15 4.81 23.41
N GLU A 167 2.07 4.88 22.62
CA GLU A 167 1.33 6.09 22.25
C GLU A 167 0.21 6.50 23.21
N ASP A 168 -0.06 5.77 24.30
CA ASP A 168 -1.00 6.21 25.34
C ASP A 168 -0.70 7.65 25.87
N CYS A 169 0.54 8.12 25.70
CA CYS A 169 0.96 9.49 26.01
C CYS A 169 0.78 10.52 24.87
N THR A 170 0.65 10.06 23.62
CA THR A 170 0.47 10.85 22.39
C THR A 170 -1.02 11.07 22.08
N ASP A 171 -1.86 10.04 22.26
CA ASP A 171 -3.30 10.09 21.96
C ASP A 171 -4.06 11.08 22.85
N ALA A 172 -3.91 10.97 24.17
CA ALA A 172 -4.53 11.90 25.10
C ALA A 172 -4.08 13.36 24.86
N ARG A 173 -2.88 13.53 24.31
CA ARG A 173 -2.32 14.83 23.98
C ARG A 173 -2.94 15.39 22.70
N ILE A 174 -3.03 14.58 21.64
CA ILE A 174 -3.71 14.91 20.38
C ILE A 174 -5.19 15.26 20.65
N GLU A 175 -5.89 14.45 21.45
CA GLU A 175 -7.29 14.68 21.82
C GLU A 175 -7.52 16.00 22.58
N SER A 176 -6.50 16.46 23.33
CA SER A 176 -6.56 17.72 24.07
C SER A 176 -6.21 18.95 23.24
N MET A 177 -5.72 18.78 22.00
CA MET A 177 -5.30 19.90 21.15
C MET A 177 -6.51 20.70 20.69
N VAL A 178 -6.49 22.01 20.95
CA VAL A 178 -7.48 22.94 20.41
C VAL A 178 -6.91 23.61 19.18
N LEU A 179 -7.49 23.30 18.02
CA LEU A 179 -7.10 23.91 16.76
C LEU A 179 -7.88 25.20 16.51
N ALA A 180 -7.24 26.16 15.87
CA ALA A 180 -7.96 27.31 15.33
C ALA A 180 -8.87 26.85 14.18
N PRO A 181 -10.06 27.47 13.96
CA PRO A 181 -11.04 26.99 12.98
C PRO A 181 -10.48 26.80 11.57
N GLU A 182 -9.56 27.66 11.14
CA GLU A 182 -8.90 27.57 9.84
C GLU A 182 -7.94 26.37 9.72
N VAL A 183 -7.28 25.99 10.82
CA VAL A 183 -6.38 24.83 10.88
C VAL A 183 -7.19 23.55 10.86
N GLU A 184 -8.28 23.51 11.62
CA GLU A 184 -9.24 22.39 11.62
C GLU A 184 -9.83 22.19 10.22
N ALA A 185 -10.26 23.26 9.55
CA ALA A 185 -10.78 23.19 8.20
C ALA A 185 -9.75 22.67 7.18
N GLU A 186 -8.49 23.11 7.29
CA GLU A 186 -7.40 22.59 6.45
C GLU A 186 -7.15 21.10 6.70
N ALA A 187 -7.08 20.68 7.97
CA ALA A 187 -6.87 19.30 8.37
C ALA A 187 -7.98 18.38 7.84
N LEU A 188 -9.25 18.76 8.01
CA LEU A 188 -10.39 17.99 7.50
C LEU A 188 -10.36 17.85 5.98
N GLN A 189 -10.06 18.93 5.26
CA GLN A 189 -9.93 18.86 3.79
C GLN A 189 -8.72 18.02 3.37
N LEU A 190 -7.62 18.02 4.13
CA LEU A 190 -6.47 17.17 3.87
C LEU A 190 -6.86 15.69 4.01
N VAL A 191 -7.60 15.32 5.05
CA VAL A 191 -8.13 13.95 5.24
C VAL A 191 -8.95 13.53 4.02
N ASP A 192 -9.88 14.38 3.56
CA ASP A 192 -10.72 14.11 2.39
C ASP A 192 -9.88 13.85 1.13
N ARG A 193 -8.85 14.69 0.90
CA ARG A 193 -7.95 14.55 -0.25
C ARG A 193 -7.14 13.26 -0.16
N CYS A 194 -6.55 12.96 0.99
CA CYS A 194 -5.75 11.75 1.17
C CYS A 194 -6.57 10.49 0.89
N TYR A 195 -7.75 10.37 1.50
CA TYR A 195 -8.61 9.20 1.28
C TYR A 195 -9.13 9.10 -0.15
N ARG A 196 -9.29 10.22 -0.87
CA ARG A 196 -9.62 10.18 -2.30
C ARG A 196 -8.48 9.58 -3.12
N GLU A 197 -7.24 10.00 -2.87
CA GLU A 197 -6.07 9.47 -3.58
C GLU A 197 -5.85 7.98 -3.27
N LEU A 198 -6.01 7.58 -2.01
CA LEU A 198 -5.93 6.18 -1.59
C LEU A 198 -7.02 5.32 -2.23
N GLN A 199 -8.28 5.76 -2.22
CA GLN A 199 -9.37 5.06 -2.90
C GLN A 199 -9.09 4.91 -4.40
N GLY A 200 -8.72 6.00 -5.09
CA GLY A 200 -8.42 5.96 -6.52
C GLY A 200 -7.24 5.04 -6.87
N MET A 201 -6.24 4.95 -5.98
CA MET A 201 -5.14 3.99 -6.11
C MET A 201 -5.64 2.54 -6.03
N PHE A 202 -6.47 2.22 -5.04
CA PHE A 202 -7.03 0.87 -4.85
C PHE A 202 -8.05 0.48 -5.94
N ASP A 203 -8.87 1.42 -6.43
CA ASP A 203 -9.73 1.23 -7.60
C ASP A 203 -8.92 0.75 -8.80
N ARG A 204 -7.74 1.35 -9.00
CA ARG A 204 -6.85 0.96 -10.10
C ARG A 204 -6.23 -0.41 -9.88
N PHE A 205 -5.85 -0.76 -8.65
CA PHE A 205 -5.35 -2.10 -8.34
C PHE A 205 -6.40 -3.17 -8.65
N GLU A 206 -7.65 -2.95 -8.26
CA GLU A 206 -8.75 -3.84 -8.60
C GLU A 206 -8.92 -4.00 -10.11
N ALA A 207 -8.96 -2.90 -10.86
CA ALA A 207 -9.07 -2.95 -12.32
C ALA A 207 -7.93 -3.74 -12.99
N LEU A 208 -6.70 -3.64 -12.46
CA LEU A 208 -5.54 -4.39 -12.95
C LEU A 208 -5.62 -5.88 -12.61
N ILE A 209 -6.08 -6.23 -11.41
CA ILE A 209 -6.32 -7.61 -11.00
C ILE A 209 -7.36 -8.25 -11.92
N GLU A 210 -8.47 -7.57 -12.17
CA GLU A 210 -9.50 -8.06 -13.09
C GLU A 210 -9.00 -8.19 -14.53
N GLU A 211 -8.24 -7.21 -15.03
CA GLU A 211 -7.66 -7.28 -16.36
C GLU A 211 -6.72 -8.48 -16.50
N SER A 212 -5.90 -8.74 -15.47
CA SER A 212 -5.03 -9.90 -15.39
C SER A 212 -5.83 -11.21 -15.36
N ALA A 213 -6.94 -11.26 -14.61
CA ALA A 213 -7.83 -12.42 -14.57
C ALA A 213 -8.47 -12.69 -15.95
N ARG A 214 -8.98 -11.65 -16.63
CA ARG A 214 -9.56 -11.75 -17.98
C ARG A 214 -8.56 -12.26 -19.02
N ARG A 215 -7.28 -11.90 -18.90
CA ARG A 215 -6.20 -12.38 -19.79
C ARG A 215 -5.83 -13.85 -19.53
N ARG A 216 -6.02 -14.35 -18.31
CA ARG A 216 -5.76 -15.75 -17.92
C ARG A 216 -6.89 -16.71 -18.30
N ALA A 217 -8.10 -16.22 -18.52
CA ALA A 217 -9.23 -17.04 -18.93
C ALA A 217 -9.00 -17.67 -20.32
N PRO A 218 -9.29 -18.98 -20.51
CA PRO A 218 -9.08 -19.66 -21.79
C PRO A 218 -9.96 -19.07 -22.91
N ALA A 219 -9.41 -19.02 -24.12
CA ALA A 219 -10.01 -18.38 -25.30
C ALA A 219 -11.27 -19.07 -25.88
N SER A 220 -11.93 -19.98 -25.15
CA SER A 220 -13.08 -20.74 -25.65
C SER A 220 -14.39 -19.94 -25.74
N SER A 221 -14.43 -18.68 -25.29
CA SER A 221 -15.61 -17.80 -25.41
C SER A 221 -15.52 -16.70 -26.47
N ARG A 222 -14.40 -16.59 -27.21
CA ARG A 222 -14.26 -15.59 -28.29
C ARG A 222 -14.38 -16.24 -29.67
N ARG A 223 -15.58 -16.72 -30.01
CA ARG A 223 -15.99 -16.89 -31.42
C ARG A 223 -16.95 -15.76 -31.78
N GLY A 224 -16.47 -14.82 -32.59
CA GLY A 224 -17.30 -13.78 -33.19
C GLY A 224 -16.50 -12.65 -33.83
N SER A 225 -16.08 -12.87 -35.09
CA SER A 225 -15.93 -11.87 -36.16
C SER A 225 -14.70 -10.93 -36.23
N VAL A 226 -13.79 -11.32 -37.14
CA VAL A 226 -13.18 -10.55 -38.26
C VAL A 226 -11.96 -9.61 -38.03
N ARG A 227 -10.86 -10.08 -38.68
CA ARG A 227 -9.73 -9.47 -39.44
C ARG A 227 -9.18 -8.06 -39.19
N GLU A 228 -7.83 -8.07 -39.22
CA GLU A 228 -6.84 -7.10 -39.74
C GLU A 228 -6.62 -5.76 -39.03
N ALA A 229 -5.43 -5.58 -38.46
CA ALA A 229 -4.32 -4.85 -39.07
C ALA A 229 -3.11 -4.82 -38.12
N GLY A 230 -1.92 -5.03 -38.68
CA GLY A 230 -0.66 -5.02 -37.93
C GLY A 230 -0.29 -3.62 -37.45
N VAL A 231 0.09 -3.53 -36.18
CA VAL A 231 0.93 -2.46 -35.64
C VAL A 231 1.90 -3.11 -34.67
N HIS A 232 3.19 -2.81 -34.83
CA HIS A 232 4.24 -3.19 -33.90
C HIS A 232 3.97 -2.59 -32.52
N SER A 233 3.27 -3.33 -31.67
CA SER A 233 3.17 -3.06 -30.25
C SER A 233 4.49 -3.50 -29.61
N VAL A 234 5.26 -2.54 -29.08
CA VAL A 234 6.25 -2.84 -28.06
C VAL A 234 5.49 -3.52 -26.91
N ARG A 235 5.74 -4.81 -26.71
CA ARG A 235 5.12 -5.60 -25.64
C ARG A 235 5.64 -5.00 -24.33
N ALA A 236 4.76 -4.35 -23.57
CA ALA A 236 5.04 -4.06 -22.17
C ALA A 236 5.38 -5.40 -21.48
N PRO A 237 6.44 -5.47 -20.66
CA PRO A 237 6.77 -6.70 -19.96
C PRO A 237 5.54 -7.14 -19.16
N ALA A 238 5.10 -8.37 -19.41
CA ALA A 238 4.01 -8.95 -18.65
C ALA A 238 4.46 -9.04 -17.19
N LEU A 239 3.63 -8.58 -16.27
CA LEU A 239 3.81 -8.86 -14.84
C LEU A 239 3.79 -10.39 -14.71
N GLN A 240 4.94 -11.02 -14.48
CA GLN A 240 4.99 -12.44 -14.23
C GLN A 240 4.48 -12.67 -12.81
N PRO A 241 3.44 -13.50 -12.62
CA PRO A 241 3.02 -13.88 -11.28
C PRO A 241 4.11 -14.70 -10.61
N PHE A 242 4.08 -14.71 -9.27
CA PHE A 242 5.01 -15.39 -8.37
C PHE A 242 5.62 -16.66 -8.98
N ALA A 243 6.94 -16.69 -9.09
CA ALA A 243 7.62 -17.90 -9.55
C ALA A 243 7.37 -19.01 -8.53
N ARG A 244 6.59 -20.04 -8.90
CA ARG A 244 6.50 -21.27 -8.10
C ARG A 244 7.91 -21.87 -8.03
N ARG A 245 8.59 -21.75 -6.89
CA ARG A 245 9.75 -22.60 -6.62
C ARG A 245 9.25 -24.03 -6.70
N ALA A 246 9.81 -24.81 -7.62
CA ALA A 246 9.65 -26.25 -7.57
C ALA A 246 10.11 -26.71 -6.19
N SER A 247 9.21 -27.37 -5.46
CA SER A 247 9.55 -28.14 -4.28
C SER A 247 10.70 -29.06 -4.68
N ARG A 248 11.89 -28.80 -4.17
CA ARG A 248 12.97 -29.77 -4.23
C ARG A 248 12.51 -30.95 -3.39
N ASP A 249 12.11 -31.99 -4.10
CA ASP A 249 11.90 -33.31 -3.57
C ASP A 249 13.24 -33.77 -3.00
N GLU A 250 13.48 -33.53 -1.71
CA GLU A 250 14.55 -34.20 -0.97
C GLU A 250 14.08 -35.62 -0.64
N GLY A 251 14.05 -36.45 -1.68
CA GLY A 251 13.91 -37.91 -1.59
C GLY A 251 15.28 -38.57 -1.41
N ALA A 252 15.52 -39.04 -0.18
CA ALA A 252 16.32 -40.21 0.24
C ALA A 252 17.39 -40.77 -0.74
N GLY A 253 18.70 -40.69 -0.42
CA GLY A 253 19.46 -41.69 0.36
C GLY A 253 20.34 -42.57 -0.58
N PRO A 254 21.17 -43.55 -0.14
CA PRO A 254 21.80 -43.80 1.16
C PRO A 254 23.35 -44.04 1.07
N ARG A 255 24.08 -43.81 2.17
CA ARG A 255 25.10 -44.68 2.80
C ARG A 255 25.96 -43.88 3.79
#